data_AF-A0A925BMS3-F1
#
_entry.id   AF-A0A925BMS3-F1
#
_cell.length_a   1.000
_cell.length_b   1.000
_cell.length_c   1.000
_cell.angle_alpha   90.00
_cell.angle_beta   90.00
_cell.angle_gamma   90.00
#
_symmetry.space_group_name_H-M   'P 1'
#
loop_
_entity.id
_entity.type
_entity.pdbx_description
1 polymer ?
#
loop_
_entity_poly.entity_id
_entity_poly.type
_entity_poly.pdbx_seq_one_letter_code
_entity_poly.pdbx_strand_id
1 'polypeptide(L)'
;MATYKNPRDRAIVVGIDDYDDSVDGRIDSLKGCVNDALFFKHWLELPNGGGLDPNNITSILSVRPRPAPPNRIRQPAKDDIEDEIISLINRHQQTGQRVGRRLYLWFSGHGITPSRDEDECALLMANAHLLALGRAFPGRWAARDLCWRVMFEEVVLFMDCCRSVTGLEETAVGYAAAGNSLAAQGVKYLQGFATKSSAASSERILPHPFDPSQPDLQQGVFTHALLEGLRKGTNGQGDVDSASLARYVKERAQQLMPIEDNQRPDFAFDENLLINFGKGEQTSVEVVLATPAAGFQVRDGRDLTQLYAFAPAAASTQISLAPGRYLFGSPGLGNSFLITRIVDILGAHVRVSL
;
A
#
# COMPACT_ATOMS: atom_id res chain seq x y z
N MET A 1 6.62 2.18 -29.49
CA MET A 1 6.80 2.73 -28.13
C MET A 1 5.87 1.97 -27.21
N ALA A 2 6.33 1.53 -26.03
CA ALA A 2 5.46 0.85 -25.07
C ALA A 2 4.36 1.82 -24.60
N THR A 3 3.10 1.37 -24.60
CA THR A 3 1.98 2.16 -24.09
C THR A 3 1.73 1.78 -22.63
N TYR A 4 2.13 2.66 -21.71
CA TYR A 4 1.85 2.50 -20.28
C TYR A 4 0.40 2.88 -19.95
N LYS A 5 -0.24 2.17 -19.01
CA LYS A 5 -1.63 2.44 -18.58
C LYS A 5 -1.75 3.83 -17.93
N ASN A 6 -0.74 4.22 -17.16
CA ASN A 6 -0.68 5.46 -16.40
C ASN A 6 0.63 6.23 -16.68
N PRO A 7 0.84 6.72 -17.92
CA PRO A 7 2.12 7.31 -18.35
C PRO A 7 2.41 8.67 -17.69
N ARG A 8 1.43 9.26 -17.00
CA ARG A 8 1.54 10.54 -16.29
C ARG A 8 1.63 10.40 -14.77
N ASP A 9 1.54 9.18 -14.25
CA ASP A 9 1.72 8.92 -12.84
C ASP A 9 3.21 8.86 -12.51
N ARG A 10 3.56 9.24 -11.28
CA ARG A 10 4.94 9.31 -10.80
C ARG A 10 5.08 8.62 -9.45
N ALA A 11 6.28 8.20 -9.11
CA ALA A 11 6.56 7.58 -7.82
C ALA A 11 7.95 7.95 -7.29
N ILE A 12 8.04 8.13 -5.97
CA ILE A 12 9.28 8.15 -5.19
C ILE A 12 9.21 6.96 -4.24
N VAL A 13 10.15 6.03 -4.38
CA VAL A 13 10.17 4.74 -3.66
C VAL A 13 11.48 4.63 -2.89
N VAL A 14 11.42 4.59 -1.56
CA VAL A 14 12.58 4.62 -0.67
C VAL A 14 12.62 3.38 0.21
N GLY A 15 13.74 2.66 0.21
CA GLY A 15 13.94 1.48 1.05
C GLY A 15 15.32 1.50 1.72
N ILE A 16 15.35 1.43 3.05
CA ILE A 16 16.59 1.59 3.84
C ILE A 16 16.78 0.41 4.79
N ASP A 17 17.72 -0.46 4.42
CA ASP A 17 18.21 -1.57 5.24
C ASP A 17 19.43 -1.21 6.07
N ASP A 18 20.28 -0.33 5.56
CA ASP A 18 21.62 -0.09 6.09
C ASP A 18 21.76 1.33 6.65
N TYR A 19 22.04 1.41 7.94
CA TYR A 19 22.17 2.66 8.70
C TYR A 19 23.61 2.86 9.16
N ASP A 20 23.95 4.11 9.49
CA ASP A 20 25.28 4.45 9.97
C ASP A 20 25.59 3.75 11.31
N ASP A 21 26.67 2.96 11.30
CA ASP A 21 27.20 2.19 12.42
C ASP A 21 28.50 2.79 12.98
N SER A 22 28.92 3.95 12.49
CA SER A 22 30.24 4.54 12.77
C SER A 22 30.33 5.38 14.06
N VAL A 23 29.22 5.61 14.77
CA VAL A 23 29.16 6.48 15.98
C VAL A 23 28.37 5.81 17.11
N ASP A 24 28.72 6.11 18.37
CA ASP A 24 27.95 5.73 19.55
C ASP A 24 26.47 6.15 19.39
N GLY A 25 25.55 5.19 19.55
CA GLY A 25 24.12 5.38 19.26
C GLY A 25 23.68 4.79 17.92
N ARG A 26 24.00 3.51 17.72
CA ARG A 26 23.72 2.71 16.52
C ARG A 26 22.23 2.51 16.29
N ILE A 27 21.82 2.63 15.04
CA ILE A 27 20.52 2.16 14.54
C ILE A 27 20.77 0.78 13.89
N ASP A 28 19.99 -0.23 14.29
CA ASP A 28 20.16 -1.59 13.78
C ASP A 28 19.81 -1.68 12.29
N SER A 29 20.58 -2.47 11.53
CA SER A 29 20.25 -2.72 10.13
C SER A 29 18.97 -3.57 9.99
N LEU A 30 18.12 -3.20 9.03
CA LEU A 30 16.94 -3.95 8.62
C LEU A 30 17.27 -4.88 7.45
N LYS A 31 16.36 -5.79 7.08
CA LYS A 31 16.64 -6.82 6.05
C LYS A 31 15.57 -6.90 4.97
N GLY A 32 14.38 -6.34 5.20
CA GLY A 32 13.25 -6.42 4.28
C GLY A 32 12.98 -5.13 3.51
N CYS A 33 13.40 -3.97 4.00
CA CYS A 33 12.97 -2.66 3.49
C CYS A 33 13.39 -2.42 2.03
N VAL A 34 14.59 -2.87 1.62
CA VAL A 34 15.00 -2.81 0.21
C VAL A 34 14.19 -3.77 -0.66
N ASN A 35 13.88 -4.98 -0.17
CA ASN A 35 13.04 -5.93 -0.91
C ASN A 35 11.63 -5.37 -1.11
N ASP A 36 11.05 -4.84 -0.04
CA ASP A 36 9.73 -4.20 -0.02
C ASP A 36 9.63 -3.07 -1.06
N ALA A 37 10.67 -2.22 -1.12
CA ALA A 37 10.77 -1.14 -2.09
C ALA A 37 10.79 -1.66 -3.54
N LEU A 38 11.57 -2.71 -3.78
CA LEU A 38 11.67 -3.35 -5.09
C LEU A 38 10.35 -4.03 -5.49
N PHE A 39 9.64 -4.65 -4.55
CA PHE A 39 8.33 -5.25 -4.82
C PHE A 39 7.26 -4.20 -5.12
N PHE A 40 7.25 -3.09 -4.39
CA PHE A 40 6.33 -1.99 -4.69
C PHE A 40 6.64 -1.34 -6.04
N LYS A 41 7.92 -1.11 -6.35
CA LYS A 41 8.36 -0.68 -7.68
C LYS A 41 7.88 -1.63 -8.77
N HIS A 42 8.07 -2.93 -8.58
CA HIS A 42 7.64 -3.93 -9.55
C HIS A 42 6.13 -3.84 -9.79
N TRP A 43 5.32 -3.73 -8.73
CA TRP A 43 3.89 -3.50 -8.87
C TRP A 43 3.54 -2.23 -9.64
N LEU A 44 4.27 -1.13 -9.42
CA LEU A 44 4.07 0.13 -10.16
C LEU A 44 4.31 -0.04 -11.66
N GLU A 45 5.26 -0.88 -12.06
CA GLU A 45 5.62 -1.13 -13.47
C GLU A 45 4.66 -2.11 -14.16
N LEU A 46 4.04 -3.02 -13.42
CA LEU A 46 3.14 -4.03 -13.98
C LEU A 46 1.93 -3.39 -14.70
N PRO A 47 1.59 -3.79 -15.94
CA PRO A 47 0.44 -3.25 -16.67
C PRO A 47 -0.92 -3.45 -15.95
N ASN A 48 -1.06 -4.57 -15.24
CA ASN A 48 -2.20 -4.90 -14.40
C ASN A 48 -2.04 -4.41 -12.94
N GLY A 49 -0.92 -3.79 -12.60
CA GLY A 49 -0.69 -3.08 -11.34
C GLY A 49 -0.84 -1.57 -11.55
N GLY A 50 0.20 -0.82 -11.16
CA GLY A 50 0.27 0.63 -11.33
C GLY A 50 0.36 1.06 -12.80
N GLY A 51 1.03 0.27 -13.65
CA GLY A 51 1.21 0.55 -15.07
C GLY A 51 1.86 1.89 -15.38
N LEU A 52 2.82 2.32 -14.55
CA LEU A 52 3.61 3.53 -14.72
C LEU A 52 4.67 3.35 -15.81
N ASP A 53 5.09 4.46 -16.41
CA ASP A 53 6.35 4.51 -17.15
C ASP A 53 7.52 4.39 -16.14
N PRO A 54 8.46 3.44 -16.32
CA PRO A 54 9.63 3.31 -15.46
C PRO A 54 10.45 4.61 -15.30
N ASN A 55 10.45 5.50 -16.30
CA ASN A 55 11.13 6.80 -16.23
C ASN A 55 10.47 7.78 -15.26
N ASN A 56 9.26 7.47 -14.77
CA ASN A 56 8.55 8.26 -13.78
C ASN A 56 8.66 7.66 -12.35
N ILE A 57 9.48 6.62 -12.16
CA ILE A 57 9.71 5.98 -10.86
C ILE A 57 11.14 6.28 -10.40
N THR A 58 11.29 7.13 -9.39
CA THR A 58 12.57 7.39 -8.73
C THR A 58 12.73 6.40 -7.57
N SER A 59 13.78 5.59 -7.59
CA SER A 59 14.10 4.62 -6.53
C SER A 59 15.33 5.09 -5.74
N ILE A 60 15.17 5.24 -4.43
CA ILE A 60 16.21 5.73 -3.52
C ILE A 60 16.45 4.63 -2.48
N LEU A 61 17.43 3.76 -2.75
CA LEU A 61 17.64 2.54 -1.97
C LEU A 61 18.97 2.61 -1.22
N SER A 62 18.99 2.14 0.03
CA SER A 62 20.27 1.95 0.72
C SER A 62 21.06 0.87 0.02
N VAL A 63 22.34 1.13 -0.22
CA VAL A 63 23.28 0.14 -0.73
C VAL A 63 24.09 -0.38 0.46
N ARG A 64 24.26 -1.69 0.54
CA ARG A 64 25.24 -2.31 1.44
C ARG A 64 26.56 -2.55 0.69
N PRO A 65 27.49 -1.59 0.58
CA PRO A 65 28.81 -1.92 0.06
C PRO A 65 29.55 -2.77 1.11
N ARG A 66 30.11 -3.91 0.69
CA ARG A 66 31.13 -4.63 1.46
C ARG A 66 32.45 -4.64 0.69
N PRO A 67 33.56 -4.16 1.30
CA PRO A 67 33.64 -3.39 2.54
C PRO A 67 33.25 -1.92 2.31
N ALA A 68 32.45 -1.34 3.21
CA ALA A 68 32.25 0.11 3.24
C ALA A 68 33.55 0.76 3.73
N PRO A 69 34.10 1.77 3.03
CA PRO A 69 35.25 2.49 3.54
C PRO A 69 34.89 3.17 4.87
N PRO A 70 35.82 3.19 5.86
CA PRO A 70 35.60 3.94 7.09
C PRO A 70 35.31 5.40 6.76
N ASN A 71 34.35 6.00 7.47
CA ASN A 71 33.87 7.40 7.31
C ASN A 71 33.01 7.68 6.07
N ARG A 72 32.49 6.67 5.37
CA ARG A 72 31.49 6.93 4.31
C ARG A 72 30.13 7.22 4.93
N ILE A 73 29.61 8.42 4.67
CA ILE A 73 28.20 8.77 4.96
C ILE A 73 27.31 7.77 4.22
N ARG A 74 26.52 7.00 4.97
CA ARG A 74 25.56 6.04 4.41
C ARG A 74 24.50 6.79 3.61
N GLN A 75 24.01 6.14 2.55
CA GLN A 75 22.99 6.66 1.67
C GLN A 75 21.78 5.72 1.68
N PRO A 76 20.55 6.24 1.52
CA PRO A 76 20.23 7.63 1.17
C PRO A 76 20.24 8.62 2.34
N ALA A 77 20.53 9.88 2.02
CA ALA A 77 20.35 11.04 2.87
C ALA A 77 19.01 11.70 2.59
N LYS A 78 18.55 12.53 3.54
CA LYS A 78 17.29 13.27 3.44
C LYS A 78 17.19 14.09 2.15
N ASP A 79 18.28 14.75 1.79
CA ASP A 79 18.40 15.60 0.61
C ASP A 79 18.08 14.85 -0.70
N ASP A 80 18.33 13.53 -0.78
CA ASP A 80 18.01 12.74 -1.98
C ASP A 80 16.50 12.73 -2.28
N ILE A 81 15.67 12.69 -1.22
CA ILE A 81 14.20 12.74 -1.36
C ILE A 81 13.76 14.18 -1.65
N GLU A 82 14.36 15.15 -0.97
CA GLU A 82 14.02 16.56 -1.12
C GLU A 82 14.35 17.09 -2.52
N ASP A 83 15.49 16.70 -3.10
CA ASP A 83 15.91 17.07 -4.45
C ASP A 83 14.93 16.57 -5.52
N GLU A 84 14.40 15.34 -5.38
CA GLU A 84 13.37 14.83 -6.28
C GLU A 84 12.07 15.64 -6.14
N ILE A 85 11.65 15.95 -4.91
CA ILE A 85 10.47 16.80 -4.68
C ILE A 85 10.66 18.21 -5.25
N ILE A 86 11.84 18.82 -5.05
CA ILE A 86 12.21 20.12 -5.60
C ILE A 86 12.16 20.09 -7.14
N SER A 87 12.63 19.02 -7.76
CA SER A 87 12.53 18.82 -9.22
C SER A 87 11.06 18.84 -9.70
N LEU A 88 10.15 18.16 -8.98
CA LEU A 88 8.72 18.21 -9.29
C LEU A 88 8.12 19.60 -9.09
N ILE A 89 8.50 20.31 -8.02
CA ILE A 89 8.08 21.69 -7.75
C ILE A 89 8.53 22.63 -8.87
N ASN A 90 9.80 22.53 -9.28
CA ASN A 90 10.35 23.35 -10.36
C ASN A 90 9.61 23.10 -11.67
N ARG A 91 9.29 21.84 -11.99
CA ARG A 91 8.51 21.50 -13.18
C ARG A 91 7.09 22.09 -13.13
N HIS A 92 6.44 22.04 -11.97
CA HIS A 92 5.13 22.66 -11.79
C HIS A 92 5.19 24.18 -12.03
N GLN A 93 6.17 24.86 -11.43
CA GLN A 93 6.34 26.31 -11.54
C GLN A 93 6.67 26.75 -12.97
N GLN A 94 7.52 26.00 -13.67
CA GLN A 94 7.92 26.32 -15.05
C GLN A 94 6.77 26.18 -16.05
N THR A 95 5.89 25.20 -15.84
CA THR A 95 4.81 24.89 -16.79
C THR A 95 3.48 25.56 -16.42
N GLY A 96 3.28 25.91 -15.14
CA GLY A 96 1.99 26.31 -14.60
C GLY A 96 0.94 25.19 -14.61
N GLN A 97 1.33 23.95 -14.95
CA GLN A 97 0.44 22.81 -15.11
C GLN A 97 0.70 21.75 -14.03
N ARG A 98 -0.28 20.86 -13.82
CA ARG A 98 -0.10 19.67 -12.98
C ARG A 98 1.02 18.80 -13.55
N VAL A 99 1.89 18.34 -12.67
CA VAL A 99 3.06 17.50 -13.00
C VAL A 99 2.65 16.09 -13.43
N GLY A 100 1.51 15.62 -12.94
CA GLY A 100 0.96 14.30 -13.23
C GLY A 100 -0.46 14.15 -12.73
N ARG A 101 -1.05 12.97 -12.96
CA ARG A 101 -2.36 12.62 -12.39
C ARG A 101 -2.18 12.16 -10.94
N ARG A 102 -1.36 11.12 -10.71
CA ARG A 102 -1.08 10.59 -9.37
C ARG A 102 0.41 10.62 -9.02
N LEU A 103 0.72 10.96 -7.77
CA LEU A 103 2.03 10.75 -7.17
C LEU A 103 1.95 9.66 -6.10
N TYR A 104 2.84 8.67 -6.18
CA TYR A 104 3.08 7.70 -5.12
C TYR A 104 4.33 8.09 -4.33
N LEU A 105 4.20 8.11 -3.01
CA LEU A 105 5.31 8.16 -2.06
C LEU A 105 5.28 6.85 -1.30
N TRP A 106 6.35 6.09 -1.37
CA TRP A 106 6.45 4.82 -0.66
C TRP A 106 7.78 4.78 0.09
N PHE A 107 7.71 4.56 1.40
CA PHE A 107 8.86 4.66 2.30
C PHE A 107 8.92 3.42 3.22
N SER A 108 10.08 2.78 3.33
CA SER A 108 10.31 1.68 4.26
C SER A 108 11.67 1.77 4.93
N GLY A 109 11.68 1.56 6.24
CA GLY A 109 12.85 1.70 7.09
C GLY A 109 12.47 1.90 8.56
N HIS A 110 13.44 2.30 9.37
CA HIS A 110 13.17 2.76 10.72
C HIS A 110 12.40 4.07 10.68
N GLY A 111 11.45 4.24 11.59
CA GLY A 111 10.69 5.46 11.71
C GLY A 111 10.66 6.00 13.13
N ILE A 112 10.39 7.29 13.22
CA ILE A 112 10.19 8.01 14.47
C ILE A 112 8.87 8.76 14.44
N THR A 113 8.32 9.01 15.63
CA THR A 113 7.25 9.98 15.82
C THR A 113 7.87 11.26 16.40
N PRO A 114 7.90 12.37 15.65
CA PRO A 114 8.41 13.65 16.15
C PRO A 114 7.61 14.13 17.37
N SER A 115 8.29 14.67 18.38
CA SER A 115 7.67 15.04 19.67
C SER A 115 6.51 16.04 19.63
N ARG A 116 6.35 16.81 18.54
CA ARG A 116 5.30 17.84 18.40
C ARG A 116 4.14 17.44 17.47
N ASP A 117 4.22 16.27 16.84
CA ASP A 117 3.16 15.75 15.97
C ASP A 117 3.07 14.24 16.15
N GLU A 118 2.21 13.82 17.09
CA GLU A 118 1.99 12.40 17.41
C GLU A 118 1.40 11.61 16.22
N ASP A 119 0.83 12.30 15.23
CA ASP A 119 0.23 11.71 14.04
C ASP A 119 1.24 11.55 12.88
N GLU A 120 2.40 12.19 12.95
CA GLU A 120 3.46 12.07 11.96
C GLU A 120 4.16 10.70 12.03
N CYS A 121 4.75 10.31 10.89
CA CYS A 121 5.64 9.18 10.74
C CYS A 121 6.82 9.65 9.89
N ALA A 122 7.98 9.82 10.52
CA ALA A 122 9.19 10.26 9.81
C ALA A 122 10.13 9.07 9.57
N LEU A 123 10.61 8.91 8.33
CA LEU A 123 11.58 7.88 7.95
C LEU A 123 12.97 8.32 8.40
N LEU A 124 13.67 7.53 9.21
CA LEU A 124 15.09 7.75 9.48
C LEU A 124 15.89 7.47 8.21
N MET A 125 16.72 8.43 7.82
CA MET A 125 17.59 8.29 6.66
C MET A 125 18.82 7.44 7.01
N ALA A 126 19.50 6.88 6.01
CA ALA A 126 20.60 5.94 6.23
C ALA A 126 21.76 6.58 7.02
N ASN A 127 21.96 7.89 6.86
CA ASN A 127 22.94 8.68 7.61
C ASN A 127 22.44 9.16 8.99
N ALA A 128 21.27 8.72 9.46
CA ALA A 128 20.80 9.04 10.81
C ALA A 128 21.56 8.23 11.88
N HIS A 129 21.65 8.79 13.08
CA HIS A 129 22.09 8.12 14.31
C HIS A 129 21.32 8.70 15.49
N LEU A 130 21.37 8.08 16.68
CA LEU A 130 20.53 8.47 17.83
C LEU A 130 20.68 9.94 18.27
N LEU A 131 21.84 10.57 18.01
CA LEU A 131 22.10 11.99 18.32
C LEU A 131 21.72 12.94 17.17
N ALA A 132 21.30 12.43 16.01
CA ALA A 132 20.95 13.22 14.83
C ALA A 132 19.63 12.75 14.21
N LEU A 133 18.61 12.53 15.04
CA LEU A 133 17.27 12.14 14.59
C LEU A 133 16.60 13.20 13.69
N GLY A 134 17.05 14.46 13.74
CA GLY A 134 16.63 15.52 12.80
C GLY A 134 16.95 15.24 11.33
N ARG A 135 17.71 14.18 11.03
CA ARG A 135 17.91 13.67 9.67
C ARG A 135 16.73 12.85 9.13
N ALA A 136 15.68 12.64 9.94
CA ALA A 136 14.47 11.96 9.48
C ALA A 136 13.69 12.79 8.43
N PHE A 137 13.04 12.11 7.50
CA PHE A 137 12.16 12.71 6.50
C PHE A 137 10.67 12.58 6.92
N PRO A 138 9.94 13.69 7.16
CA PRO A 138 8.55 13.64 7.62
C PRO A 138 7.57 13.33 6.47
N GLY A 139 7.18 12.06 6.34
CA GLY A 139 6.46 11.58 5.16
C GLY A 139 5.02 12.10 5.06
N ARG A 140 4.28 12.16 6.18
CA ARG A 140 2.88 12.66 6.16
C ARG A 140 2.85 14.14 5.83
N TRP A 141 3.73 14.94 6.44
CA TRP A 141 3.81 16.36 6.18
C TRP A 141 4.19 16.66 4.73
N ALA A 142 5.20 15.96 4.17
CA ALA A 142 5.56 16.09 2.77
C ALA A 142 4.38 15.76 1.83
N ALA A 143 3.67 14.65 2.07
CA ALA A 143 2.49 14.29 1.28
C ALA A 143 1.39 15.37 1.34
N ARG A 144 1.16 15.96 2.52
CA ARG A 144 0.17 17.03 2.71
C ARG A 144 0.57 18.32 2.01
N ASP A 145 1.84 18.72 2.09
CA ASP A 145 2.37 19.87 1.36
C ASP A 145 2.19 19.70 -0.16
N LEU A 146 2.44 18.50 -0.68
CA LEU A 146 2.22 18.17 -2.09
C LEU A 146 0.74 18.25 -2.51
N CYS A 147 -0.20 17.90 -1.62
CA CYS A 147 -1.62 18.17 -1.84
C CYS A 147 -1.91 19.67 -1.90
N TRP A 148 -1.34 20.47 -1.00
CA TRP A 148 -1.52 21.93 -0.97
C TRP A 148 -0.97 22.66 -2.19
N ARG A 149 0.06 22.11 -2.82
CA ARG A 149 0.60 22.64 -4.09
C ARG A 149 -0.25 22.30 -5.31
N VAL A 150 -1.18 21.34 -5.20
CA VAL A 150 -2.06 20.91 -6.31
C VAL A 150 -1.27 20.48 -7.56
N MET A 151 -0.09 19.88 -7.36
CA MET A 151 0.77 19.40 -8.46
C MET A 151 0.22 18.13 -9.10
N PHE A 152 -0.63 17.40 -8.38
CA PHE A 152 -1.24 16.14 -8.78
C PHE A 152 -2.74 16.16 -8.45
N GLU A 153 -3.52 15.33 -9.15
CA GLU A 153 -4.93 15.05 -8.82
C GLU A 153 -5.05 14.14 -7.60
N GLU A 154 -4.07 13.26 -7.43
CA GLU A 154 -4.08 12.24 -6.39
C GLU A 154 -2.68 12.12 -5.77
N VAL A 155 -2.59 12.10 -4.44
CA VAL A 155 -1.34 11.86 -3.70
C VAL A 155 -1.52 10.66 -2.80
N VAL A 156 -0.70 9.63 -3.01
CA VAL A 156 -0.73 8.38 -2.25
C VAL A 156 0.56 8.26 -1.46
N LEU A 157 0.46 8.10 -0.15
CA LEU A 157 1.57 7.84 0.76
C LEU A 157 1.41 6.47 1.40
N PHE A 158 2.45 5.66 1.36
CA PHE A 158 2.57 4.44 2.14
C PHE A 158 3.87 4.45 2.92
N MET A 159 3.79 4.18 4.22
CA MET A 159 4.96 4.13 5.11
C MET A 159 4.99 2.81 5.87
N ASP A 160 5.94 1.96 5.51
CA ASP A 160 6.29 0.76 6.27
C ASP A 160 7.42 1.07 7.25
N CYS A 161 7.08 1.84 8.28
CA CYS A 161 8.02 2.32 9.28
C CYS A 161 7.42 2.20 10.69
N CYS A 162 8.27 2.02 11.69
CA CYS A 162 7.89 2.14 13.10
C CYS A 162 7.49 3.57 13.45
N ARG A 163 6.68 3.72 14.50
CA ARG A 163 6.29 5.00 15.10
C ARG A 163 6.59 5.07 16.61
N SER A 164 7.43 4.15 17.12
CA SER A 164 7.65 3.92 18.55
C SER A 164 8.76 4.76 19.17
N VAL A 165 9.69 5.30 18.38
CA VAL A 165 10.77 6.14 18.90
C VAL A 165 10.31 7.59 18.93
N THR A 166 10.15 8.14 20.13
CA THR A 166 9.88 9.56 20.37
C THR A 166 11.21 10.32 20.40
N GLY A 167 11.51 11.02 19.31
CA GLY A 167 12.62 11.98 19.26
C GLY A 167 12.16 13.35 19.74
N LEU A 168 12.96 14.03 20.56
CA LEU A 168 12.72 15.45 20.92
C LEU A 168 12.99 16.41 19.74
N GLU A 169 13.57 15.91 18.65
CA GLU A 169 13.93 16.69 17.47
C GLU A 169 12.70 17.11 16.65
N GLU A 170 12.75 18.34 16.14
CA GLU A 170 11.82 18.81 15.12
C GLU A 170 12.23 18.25 13.75
N THR A 171 11.34 17.47 13.13
CA THR A 171 11.50 17.08 11.74
C THR A 171 10.86 18.13 10.85
N ALA A 172 11.62 18.63 9.87
CA ALA A 172 11.12 19.53 8.84
C ALA A 172 11.55 19.03 7.46
N VAL A 173 11.15 19.70 6.39
CA VAL A 173 11.69 19.54 5.04
C VAL A 173 12.52 20.78 4.72
N GLY A 174 13.54 20.61 3.90
CA GLY A 174 14.44 21.67 3.47
C GLY A 174 13.86 22.63 2.42
N TYR A 175 12.62 22.43 1.96
CA TYR A 175 11.97 23.30 0.98
C TYR A 175 10.85 24.16 1.59
N ALA A 176 10.69 25.37 1.07
CA ALA A 176 9.71 26.33 1.58
C ALA A 176 8.28 25.82 1.39
N ALA A 177 7.49 25.79 2.46
CA ALA A 177 6.06 25.51 2.39
C ALA A 177 5.37 26.52 1.47
N ALA A 178 4.60 26.03 0.51
CA ALA A 178 3.84 26.85 -0.41
C ALA A 178 2.62 26.08 -0.90
N GLY A 179 1.48 26.76 -1.08
CA GLY A 179 0.28 26.11 -1.57
C GLY A 179 -0.98 26.94 -1.36
N ASN A 180 -2.10 26.39 -1.81
CA ASN A 180 -3.43 26.97 -1.66
C ASN A 180 -4.35 25.93 -1.01
N SER A 181 -4.63 26.10 0.27
CA SER A 181 -5.44 25.17 1.06
C SER A 181 -6.88 25.03 0.56
N LEU A 182 -7.45 26.07 -0.06
CA LEU A 182 -8.78 26.01 -0.67
C LEU A 182 -8.77 25.17 -1.95
N ALA A 183 -7.77 25.38 -2.80
CA ALA A 183 -7.62 24.59 -4.04
C ALA A 183 -7.29 23.11 -3.76
N ALA A 184 -6.67 22.82 -2.62
CA ALA A 184 -6.32 21.47 -2.19
C ALA A 184 -7.53 20.60 -1.82
N GLN A 185 -8.72 21.18 -1.57
CA GLN A 185 -9.93 20.43 -1.23
C GLN A 185 -10.37 19.45 -2.32
N GLY A 186 -9.98 19.68 -3.57
CA GLY A 186 -10.27 18.77 -4.69
C GLY A 186 -9.17 17.73 -4.97
N VAL A 187 -8.07 17.73 -4.21
CA VAL A 187 -6.98 16.75 -4.37
C VAL A 187 -7.32 15.52 -3.55
N LYS A 188 -7.38 14.36 -4.20
CA LYS A 188 -7.61 13.10 -3.49
C LYS A 188 -6.33 12.67 -2.80
N TYR A 189 -6.46 12.08 -1.62
CA TYR A 189 -5.30 11.51 -0.95
C TYR A 189 -5.61 10.17 -0.30
N LEU A 190 -4.56 9.36 -0.17
CA LEU A 190 -4.54 8.17 0.66
C LEU A 190 -3.20 8.14 1.40
N GLN A 191 -3.24 8.01 2.72
CA GLN A 191 -2.06 7.80 3.55
C GLN A 191 -2.24 6.49 4.30
N GLY A 192 -1.34 5.54 4.13
CA GLY A 192 -1.32 4.26 4.85
C GLY A 192 -0.03 4.11 5.64
N PHE A 193 -0.14 3.77 6.92
CA PHE A 193 0.98 3.58 7.84
C PHE A 193 0.93 2.16 8.39
N ALA A 194 2.08 1.47 8.43
CA ALA A 194 2.17 0.11 8.95
C ALA A 194 1.64 -0.04 10.37
N THR A 195 1.76 1.01 11.18
CA THR A 195 1.33 1.01 12.57
C THR A 195 0.59 2.29 12.97
N LYS A 196 -0.15 2.18 14.07
CA LYS A 196 -0.66 3.36 14.79
C LYS A 196 0.49 4.14 15.44
N SER A 197 0.21 5.35 15.90
CA SER A 197 1.17 6.14 16.68
C SER A 197 1.75 5.32 17.83
N SER A 198 3.04 5.52 18.11
CA SER A 198 3.76 4.89 19.24
C SER A 198 3.95 3.38 19.14
N ALA A 199 4.01 2.82 17.92
CA ALA A 199 3.92 1.37 17.72
C ALA A 199 4.91 0.86 16.64
N ALA A 200 5.46 -0.35 16.81
CA ALA A 200 6.57 -0.88 16.00
C ALA A 200 6.07 -1.71 14.81
N SER A 201 6.59 -1.46 13.61
CA SER A 201 6.31 -2.28 12.43
C SER A 201 7.05 -3.62 12.53
N SER A 202 6.55 -4.63 11.81
CA SER A 202 7.08 -6.01 11.89
C SER A 202 7.56 -6.47 10.53
N GLU A 203 8.80 -6.98 10.47
CA GLU A 203 9.31 -7.73 9.33
C GLU A 203 9.26 -9.24 9.62
N ARG A 204 8.89 -10.04 8.61
CA ARG A 204 8.81 -11.51 8.71
C ARG A 204 9.35 -12.16 7.44
N ILE A 205 9.71 -13.44 7.57
CA ILE A 205 9.91 -14.30 6.40
C ILE A 205 8.53 -14.61 5.83
N LEU A 206 8.24 -14.07 4.64
CA LEU A 206 6.95 -14.18 3.96
C LEU A 206 7.15 -14.70 2.54
N PRO A 207 6.11 -15.33 1.94
CA PRO A 207 6.15 -15.75 0.54
C PRO A 207 6.45 -14.58 -0.40
N HIS A 208 7.10 -14.89 -1.53
CA HIS A 208 7.34 -13.88 -2.56
C HIS A 208 6.00 -13.37 -3.15
N PRO A 209 5.74 -12.05 -3.18
CA PRO A 209 4.41 -11.49 -3.39
C PRO A 209 3.85 -11.71 -4.81
N PHE A 210 4.72 -11.99 -5.79
CA PHE A 210 4.33 -12.13 -7.20
C PHE A 210 4.63 -13.50 -7.82
N ASP A 211 5.39 -14.36 -7.14
CA ASP A 211 5.87 -15.61 -7.72
C ASP A 211 6.05 -16.66 -6.60
N PRO A 212 5.08 -17.56 -6.40
CA PRO A 212 5.15 -18.56 -5.33
C PRO A 212 6.23 -19.63 -5.55
N SER A 213 6.91 -19.65 -6.71
CA SER A 213 8.05 -20.54 -6.95
C SER A 213 9.37 -19.98 -6.42
N GLN A 214 9.43 -18.68 -6.10
CA GLN A 214 10.58 -18.06 -5.47
C GLN A 214 10.63 -18.38 -3.96
N PRO A 215 11.82 -18.38 -3.35
CA PRO A 215 11.94 -18.57 -1.91
C PRO A 215 11.23 -17.45 -1.13
N ASP A 216 10.83 -17.79 0.09
CA ASP A 216 10.36 -16.80 1.06
C ASP A 216 11.49 -15.81 1.39
N LEU A 217 11.11 -14.56 1.61
CA LEU A 217 12.04 -13.45 1.85
C LEU A 217 11.60 -12.64 3.05
N GLN A 218 12.56 -12.01 3.71
CA GLN A 218 12.26 -11.01 4.74
C GLN A 218 11.56 -9.82 4.08
N GLN A 219 10.37 -9.49 4.60
CA GLN A 219 9.48 -8.44 4.11
C GLN A 219 8.72 -7.80 5.29
N GLY A 220 8.36 -6.53 5.16
CA GLY A 220 7.42 -5.85 6.02
C GLY A 220 6.01 -6.45 5.90
N VAL A 221 5.38 -6.74 7.03
CA VAL A 221 4.01 -7.29 7.06
C VAL A 221 3.02 -6.34 6.39
N PHE A 222 3.19 -5.04 6.59
CA PHE A 222 2.33 -4.03 5.96
C PHE A 222 2.51 -4.02 4.45
N THR A 223 3.74 -3.99 3.95
CA THR A 223 4.01 -4.01 2.50
C THR A 223 3.45 -5.28 1.85
N HIS A 224 3.64 -6.44 2.47
CA HIS A 224 3.10 -7.69 1.95
C HIS A 224 1.56 -7.65 1.85
N ALA A 225 0.89 -7.21 2.92
CA ALA A 225 -0.56 -7.04 2.94
C ALA A 225 -1.05 -5.98 1.93
N LEU A 226 -0.30 -4.89 1.76
CA LEU A 226 -0.55 -3.81 0.80
C LEU A 226 -0.51 -4.32 -0.64
N LEU A 227 0.53 -5.06 -1.01
CA LEU A 227 0.68 -5.60 -2.36
C LEU A 227 -0.40 -6.63 -2.69
N GLU A 228 -0.77 -7.48 -1.73
CA GLU A 228 -1.93 -8.35 -1.89
C GLU A 228 -3.22 -7.52 -2.01
N GLY A 229 -3.41 -6.49 -1.19
CA GLY A 229 -4.61 -5.65 -1.18
C GLY A 229 -4.79 -4.86 -2.48
N LEU A 230 -3.71 -4.36 -3.07
CA LEU A 230 -3.73 -3.68 -4.36
C LEU A 230 -4.19 -4.59 -5.51
N ARG A 231 -4.15 -5.91 -5.30
CA ARG A 231 -4.61 -6.92 -6.25
C ARG A 231 -5.98 -7.51 -5.86
N LYS A 232 -6.22 -7.76 -4.58
CA LYS A 232 -7.35 -8.58 -4.10
C LYS A 232 -8.37 -7.81 -3.27
N GLY A 233 -7.99 -6.64 -2.75
CA GLY A 233 -8.77 -5.81 -1.82
C GLY A 233 -9.90 -5.05 -2.51
N THR A 234 -10.87 -5.78 -3.07
CA THR A 234 -11.97 -5.20 -3.84
C THR A 234 -13.16 -4.75 -2.99
N ASN A 235 -13.92 -3.80 -3.52
CA ASN A 235 -15.27 -3.44 -3.11
C ASN A 235 -16.31 -4.38 -3.77
N GLY A 236 -17.61 -4.15 -3.50
CA GLY A 236 -18.69 -4.97 -4.05
C GLY A 236 -18.81 -4.94 -5.58
N GLN A 237 -18.14 -4.00 -6.25
CA GLN A 237 -18.10 -3.83 -7.70
C GLN A 237 -16.82 -4.41 -8.34
N GLY A 238 -15.96 -5.05 -7.54
CA GLY A 238 -14.70 -5.64 -8.00
C GLY A 238 -13.58 -4.62 -8.25
N ASP A 239 -13.78 -3.35 -7.88
CA ASP A 239 -12.75 -2.31 -7.93
C ASP A 239 -11.93 -2.31 -6.64
N VAL A 240 -10.64 -2.00 -6.76
CA VAL A 240 -9.77 -1.69 -5.62
C VAL A 240 -9.75 -0.19 -5.46
N ASP A 241 -10.43 0.32 -4.43
CA ASP A 241 -10.42 1.73 -4.05
C ASP A 241 -9.72 1.95 -2.70
N SER A 242 -9.51 3.22 -2.31
CA SER A 242 -8.89 3.57 -1.03
C SER A 242 -9.52 2.85 0.17
N ALA A 243 -10.84 2.73 0.21
CA ALA A 243 -11.57 2.17 1.34
C ALA A 243 -11.46 0.63 1.36
N SER A 244 -11.65 -0.02 0.21
CA SER A 244 -11.53 -1.46 0.09
C SER A 244 -10.10 -1.95 0.31
N LEU A 245 -9.11 -1.18 -0.17
CA LEU A 245 -7.69 -1.40 0.09
C LEU A 245 -7.38 -1.29 1.58
N ALA A 246 -7.73 -0.15 2.21
CA ALA A 246 -7.45 0.07 3.63
C ALA A 246 -8.04 -1.04 4.51
N ARG A 247 -9.27 -1.48 4.21
CA ARG A 247 -9.91 -2.59 4.91
C ARG A 247 -9.14 -3.90 4.71
N TYR A 248 -8.82 -4.27 3.47
CA TYR A 248 -8.07 -5.50 3.18
C TYR A 248 -6.71 -5.51 3.89
N VAL A 249 -5.95 -4.42 3.79
CA VAL A 249 -4.62 -4.33 4.39
C VAL A 249 -4.69 -4.46 5.90
N LYS A 250 -5.66 -3.80 6.54
CA LYS A 250 -5.88 -3.94 7.98
C LYS A 250 -6.12 -5.41 8.34
N GLU A 251 -7.12 -6.05 7.74
CA GLU A 251 -7.47 -7.46 8.01
C GLU A 251 -6.30 -8.43 7.74
N ARG A 252 -5.62 -8.25 6.61
CA ARG A 252 -4.55 -9.14 6.18
C ARG A 252 -3.31 -9.01 7.08
N ALA A 253 -2.92 -7.79 7.45
CA ALA A 253 -1.83 -7.57 8.39
C ALA A 253 -2.12 -8.28 9.74
N GLN A 254 -3.36 -8.23 10.23
CA GLN A 254 -3.74 -8.93 11.46
C GLN A 254 -3.60 -10.45 11.37
N GLN A 255 -3.85 -11.04 10.20
CA GLN A 255 -3.73 -12.49 9.98
C GLN A 255 -2.27 -12.95 9.91
N LEU A 256 -1.36 -12.05 9.51
CA LEU A 256 0.07 -12.34 9.36
C LEU A 256 0.84 -12.17 10.67
N MET A 257 0.23 -11.54 11.68
CA MET A 257 0.83 -11.31 12.99
C MET A 257 0.20 -12.18 14.08
N PRO A 258 0.98 -12.64 15.07
CA PRO A 258 0.44 -13.25 16.27
C PRO A 258 -0.41 -12.22 17.02
N ILE A 259 -1.37 -12.71 17.81
CA ILE A 259 -2.34 -11.88 18.53
C ILE A 259 -1.66 -10.81 19.39
N GLU A 260 -0.51 -11.13 19.97
CA GLU A 260 0.26 -10.28 20.89
C GLU A 260 0.90 -9.07 20.18
N ASP A 261 1.27 -9.22 18.90
CA ASP A 261 1.91 -8.17 18.08
C ASP A 261 0.90 -7.49 17.14
N ASN A 262 -0.40 -7.77 17.30
CA ASN A 262 -1.43 -7.45 16.32
C ASN A 262 -1.81 -5.95 16.34
N GLN A 263 -0.95 -5.13 15.77
CA GLN A 263 -1.19 -3.71 15.56
C GLN A 263 -1.84 -3.50 14.19
N ARG A 264 -3.02 -2.90 14.16
CA ARG A 264 -3.69 -2.60 12.90
C ARG A 264 -2.98 -1.44 12.20
N PRO A 265 -2.64 -1.58 10.91
CA PRO A 265 -2.26 -0.45 10.07
C PRO A 265 -3.25 0.71 10.16
N ASP A 266 -2.74 1.92 10.07
CA ASP A 266 -3.54 3.15 10.07
C ASP A 266 -3.71 3.68 8.65
N PHE A 267 -4.88 4.23 8.35
CA PHE A 267 -5.20 4.76 7.03
C PHE A 267 -6.01 6.04 7.15
N ALA A 268 -5.61 7.06 6.39
CA ALA A 268 -6.32 8.34 6.29
C ALA A 268 -6.59 8.68 4.82
N PHE A 269 -7.84 9.00 4.51
CA PHE A 269 -8.33 9.43 3.20
C PHE A 269 -9.69 10.13 3.38
N ASP A 270 -10.15 10.85 2.35
CA ASP A 270 -11.51 11.38 2.30
C ASP A 270 -12.45 10.33 1.68
N GLU A 271 -13.46 9.91 2.43
CA GLU A 271 -14.43 8.89 2.02
C GLU A 271 -15.28 9.34 0.81
N ASN A 272 -15.39 10.64 0.55
CA ASN A 272 -16.09 11.18 -0.61
C ASN A 272 -15.19 11.28 -1.86
N LEU A 273 -13.88 11.19 -1.69
CA LEU A 273 -12.88 11.36 -2.74
C LEU A 273 -11.96 10.13 -2.84
N LEU A 274 -12.57 8.96 -3.01
CA LEU A 274 -11.83 7.71 -3.13
C LEU A 274 -10.90 7.69 -4.36
N ILE A 275 -9.71 7.14 -4.15
CA ILE A 275 -8.74 6.85 -5.20
C ILE A 275 -9.02 5.42 -5.70
N ASN A 276 -9.17 5.24 -7.01
CA ASN A 276 -9.33 3.93 -7.63
C ASN A 276 -7.98 3.42 -8.17
N PHE A 277 -7.55 2.24 -7.76
CA PHE A 277 -6.29 1.60 -8.17
C PHE A 277 -6.46 0.66 -9.38
N GLY A 278 -7.69 0.30 -9.70
CA GLY A 278 -8.07 -0.51 -10.84
C GLY A 278 -9.04 -1.63 -10.45
N LYS A 279 -9.17 -2.61 -11.34
CA LYS A 279 -9.90 -3.85 -11.06
C LYS A 279 -9.03 -4.80 -10.27
N GLY A 280 -9.59 -5.40 -9.23
CA GLY A 280 -8.91 -6.48 -8.53
C GLY A 280 -8.95 -7.78 -9.31
N GLU A 281 -8.07 -8.69 -8.92
CA GLU A 281 -8.03 -10.07 -9.38
C GLU A 281 -9.38 -10.73 -9.15
N GLN A 282 -9.85 -11.40 -10.19
CA GLN A 282 -11.05 -12.20 -10.16
C GLN A 282 -10.67 -13.67 -10.26
N THR A 283 -11.33 -14.48 -9.46
CA THR A 283 -11.22 -15.94 -9.48
C THR A 283 -12.41 -16.51 -10.23
N SER A 284 -12.16 -17.36 -11.22
CA SER A 284 -13.22 -18.14 -11.86
C SER A 284 -13.70 -19.22 -10.90
N VAL A 285 -15.00 -19.24 -10.63
CA VAL A 285 -15.66 -20.19 -9.76
C VAL A 285 -16.67 -20.97 -10.56
N GLU A 286 -16.48 -22.29 -10.61
CA GLU A 286 -17.46 -23.21 -11.15
C GLU A 286 -18.47 -23.57 -10.07
N VAL A 287 -19.72 -23.16 -10.23
CA VAL A 287 -20.82 -23.62 -9.40
C VAL A 287 -21.51 -24.78 -10.10
N VAL A 288 -21.55 -25.94 -9.45
CA VAL A 288 -22.22 -27.15 -9.94
C VAL A 288 -23.44 -27.41 -9.09
N LEU A 289 -24.60 -27.46 -9.73
CA LEU A 289 -25.88 -27.68 -9.08
C LEU A 289 -26.20 -29.17 -9.08
N ALA A 290 -26.44 -29.76 -7.90
CA ALA A 290 -26.91 -31.14 -7.82
C ALA A 290 -28.27 -31.32 -8.50
N THR A 291 -29.10 -30.27 -8.51
CA THR A 291 -30.40 -30.24 -9.21
C THR A 291 -30.52 -28.96 -10.04
N PRO A 292 -30.42 -29.02 -11.38
CA PRO A 292 -30.47 -27.85 -12.28
C PRO A 292 -31.76 -27.02 -12.16
N ALA A 293 -32.83 -27.62 -11.63
CA ALA A 293 -34.12 -26.97 -11.43
C ALA A 293 -34.15 -25.96 -10.27
N ALA A 294 -33.09 -25.87 -9.45
CA ALA A 294 -32.99 -24.89 -8.37
C ALA A 294 -32.08 -23.72 -8.80
N GLY A 295 -32.61 -22.49 -8.74
CA GLY A 295 -31.77 -21.30 -8.83
C GLY A 295 -30.90 -21.14 -7.58
N PHE A 296 -29.87 -20.30 -7.65
CA PHE A 296 -29.00 -20.01 -6.50
C PHE A 296 -28.64 -18.53 -6.43
N GLN A 297 -28.27 -18.08 -5.24
CA GLN A 297 -27.73 -16.75 -4.98
C GLN A 297 -26.33 -16.88 -4.40
N VAL A 298 -25.51 -15.88 -4.70
CA VAL A 298 -24.20 -15.68 -4.08
C VAL A 298 -24.25 -14.36 -3.35
N ARG A 299 -23.92 -14.38 -2.05
CA ARG A 299 -23.84 -13.20 -1.21
C ARG A 299 -22.43 -13.02 -0.68
N ASP A 300 -22.05 -11.77 -0.50
CA ASP A 300 -20.82 -11.42 0.20
C ASP A 300 -20.91 -11.93 1.65
N GLY A 301 -19.88 -12.64 2.11
CA GLY A 301 -19.85 -13.24 3.45
C GLY A 301 -19.67 -12.22 4.57
N ARG A 302 -19.44 -10.94 4.27
CA ARG A 302 -19.19 -9.87 5.25
C ARG A 302 -20.46 -9.07 5.54
N ASP A 303 -21.10 -8.56 4.50
CA ASP A 303 -22.27 -7.66 4.61
C ASP A 303 -23.57 -8.28 4.10
N LEU A 304 -23.51 -9.52 3.60
CA LEU A 304 -24.64 -10.28 3.07
C LEU A 304 -25.27 -9.65 1.83
N THR A 305 -24.59 -8.71 1.17
CA THR A 305 -25.04 -8.11 -0.10
C THR A 305 -25.13 -9.20 -1.16
N GLN A 306 -26.25 -9.24 -1.87
CA GLN A 306 -26.42 -10.15 -2.99
C GLN A 306 -25.57 -9.68 -4.18
N LEU A 307 -24.62 -10.51 -4.58
CA LEU A 307 -23.74 -10.25 -5.73
C LEU A 307 -24.29 -10.86 -7.00
N TYR A 308 -24.81 -12.08 -6.89
CA TYR A 308 -25.39 -12.80 -8.02
C TYR A 308 -26.70 -13.48 -7.63
N ALA A 309 -27.62 -13.54 -8.60
CA ALA A 309 -28.82 -14.37 -8.53
C ALA A 309 -29.02 -15.06 -9.88
N PHE A 310 -29.06 -16.38 -9.84
CA PHE A 310 -29.27 -17.22 -11.01
C PHE A 310 -30.63 -17.88 -10.91
N ALA A 311 -31.41 -17.73 -11.98
CA ALA A 311 -32.60 -18.55 -12.18
C ALA A 311 -32.18 -20.03 -12.36
N PRO A 312 -33.11 -20.99 -12.22
CA PRO A 312 -32.88 -22.37 -12.62
C PRO A 312 -32.24 -22.42 -14.01
N ALA A 313 -31.07 -23.04 -14.11
CA ALA A 313 -30.20 -22.95 -15.29
C ALA A 313 -29.42 -24.25 -15.49
N ALA A 314 -28.43 -24.22 -16.40
CA ALA A 314 -27.56 -25.36 -16.69
C ALA A 314 -26.94 -25.98 -15.42
N ALA A 315 -26.57 -27.27 -15.49
CA ALA A 315 -26.02 -28.03 -14.38
C ALA A 315 -24.73 -27.43 -13.79
N SER A 316 -24.03 -26.57 -14.53
CA SER A 316 -22.96 -25.74 -14.00
C SER A 316 -23.00 -24.31 -14.56
N THR A 317 -22.43 -23.39 -13.81
CA THR A 317 -22.25 -21.98 -14.19
C THR A 317 -20.90 -21.49 -13.70
N GLN A 318 -20.21 -20.73 -14.55
CA GLN A 318 -18.97 -20.04 -14.17
C GLN A 318 -19.31 -18.62 -13.73
N ILE A 319 -18.81 -18.23 -12.57
CA ILE A 319 -18.89 -16.85 -12.07
C ILE A 319 -17.50 -16.34 -11.74
N SER A 320 -17.31 -15.03 -11.82
CA SER A 320 -16.07 -14.37 -11.42
C SER A 320 -16.29 -13.71 -10.06
N LEU A 321 -15.51 -14.13 -9.07
CA LEU A 321 -15.54 -13.58 -7.72
C LEU A 321 -14.15 -13.12 -7.32
N ALA A 322 -14.04 -11.96 -6.69
CA ALA A 322 -12.79 -11.55 -6.06
C ALA A 322 -12.44 -12.51 -4.90
N PRO A 323 -11.17 -12.60 -4.48
CA PRO A 323 -10.83 -13.32 -3.27
C PRO A 323 -11.61 -12.79 -2.06
N GLY A 324 -12.20 -13.70 -1.28
CA GLY A 324 -13.09 -13.34 -0.17
C GLY A 324 -13.95 -14.50 0.31
N ARG A 325 -14.71 -14.26 1.38
CA ARG A 325 -15.70 -15.20 1.89
C ARG A 325 -17.04 -14.96 1.21
N TYR A 326 -17.69 -16.03 0.76
CA TYR A 326 -19.00 -15.97 0.10
C TYR A 326 -19.95 -17.00 0.67
N LEU A 327 -21.24 -16.63 0.66
CA LEU A 327 -22.33 -17.51 1.00
C LEU A 327 -23.04 -17.91 -0.28
N PHE A 328 -23.11 -19.21 -0.52
CA PHE A 328 -23.87 -19.80 -1.61
C PHE A 328 -25.12 -20.46 -1.03
N GLY A 329 -26.26 -20.22 -1.66
CA GLY A 329 -27.51 -20.70 -1.15
C GLY A 329 -28.65 -20.55 -2.14
N SER A 330 -29.81 -21.08 -1.79
CA SER A 330 -31.03 -20.91 -2.58
C SER A 330 -31.84 -19.70 -2.09
N PRO A 331 -32.62 -19.06 -2.99
CA PRO A 331 -33.66 -18.12 -2.57
C PRO A 331 -34.66 -18.87 -1.67
N GLY A 332 -34.91 -18.35 -0.47
CA GLY A 332 -35.96 -18.85 0.41
C GLY A 332 -37.32 -18.21 0.10
N LEU A 333 -38.35 -18.52 0.90
CA LEU A 333 -39.66 -17.86 0.80
C LEU A 333 -39.54 -16.38 1.20
N GLY A 334 -40.07 -15.46 0.39
CA GLY A 334 -39.93 -14.02 0.60
C GLY A 334 -38.49 -13.53 0.32
N ASN A 335 -37.97 -12.61 1.16
CA ASN A 335 -36.58 -12.12 1.07
C ASN A 335 -35.57 -13.02 1.84
N SER A 336 -35.97 -14.23 2.23
CA SER A 336 -35.09 -15.14 2.98
C SER A 336 -34.05 -15.81 2.07
N PHE A 337 -32.90 -16.17 2.65
CA PHE A 337 -31.78 -16.82 1.96
C PHE A 337 -31.35 -18.03 2.76
N LEU A 338 -31.38 -19.20 2.13
CA LEU A 338 -31.00 -20.46 2.76
C LEU A 338 -29.54 -20.75 2.40
N ILE A 339 -28.65 -20.54 3.36
CA ILE A 339 -27.22 -20.80 3.18
C ILE A 339 -27.00 -22.30 3.06
N THR A 340 -26.48 -22.74 1.91
CA THR A 340 -26.09 -24.14 1.66
C THR A 340 -24.60 -24.34 1.91
N ARG A 341 -23.78 -23.34 1.54
CA ARG A 341 -22.31 -23.40 1.60
C ARG A 341 -21.73 -22.04 1.97
N ILE A 342 -20.69 -22.06 2.79
CA ILE A 342 -19.78 -20.93 3.04
C ILE A 342 -18.45 -21.31 2.39
N VAL A 343 -17.92 -20.44 1.54
CA VAL A 343 -16.71 -20.72 0.76
C VAL A 343 -15.75 -19.54 0.89
N ASP A 344 -14.52 -19.82 1.28
CA ASP A 344 -13.41 -18.87 1.25
C ASP A 344 -12.66 -19.03 -0.08
N ILE A 345 -12.70 -18.00 -0.92
CA ILE A 345 -12.00 -17.93 -2.20
C ILE A 345 -10.67 -17.22 -1.95
N LEU A 346 -9.56 -17.95 -2.00
CA LEU A 346 -8.22 -17.43 -1.71
C LEU A 346 -7.32 -17.33 -2.96
N GLY A 347 -7.86 -17.69 -4.13
CA GLY A 347 -7.18 -17.74 -5.44
C GLY A 347 -7.23 -19.13 -6.08
N ALA A 348 -6.95 -19.19 -7.39
CA ALA A 348 -7.13 -20.35 -8.30
C ALA A 348 -8.59 -20.75 -8.58
N HIS A 349 -8.84 -21.54 -9.62
CA HIS A 349 -10.19 -22.03 -9.98
C HIS A 349 -10.82 -22.77 -8.81
N VAL A 350 -12.00 -22.31 -8.36
CA VAL A 350 -12.73 -22.93 -7.24
C VAL A 350 -13.97 -23.62 -7.78
N ARG A 351 -14.18 -24.88 -7.41
CA ARG A 351 -15.41 -25.61 -7.72
C ARG A 351 -16.29 -25.73 -6.47
N VAL A 352 -17.52 -25.24 -6.56
CA VAL A 352 -18.52 -25.27 -5.48
C VAL A 352 -19.69 -26.15 -5.92
N SER A 353 -19.99 -27.18 -5.12
CA SER A 353 -21.17 -28.02 -5.33
C SER A 353 -22.30 -27.63 -4.37
N LEU A 354 -23.48 -27.33 -4.93
CA LEU A 354 -24.69 -26.95 -4.19
C LEU A 354 -25.76 -28.04 -4.22
#